data_AF-A0A8T4HVM3-F1
#
_entry.id   AF-A0A8T4HVM3-F1
#
_cell.length_a   1.000
_cell.length_b   1.000
_cell.length_c   1.000
_cell.angle_alpha   90.00
_cell.angle_beta   90.00
_cell.angle_gamma   90.00
#
_symmetry.space_group_name_H-M   'P 1'
#
loop_
_entity.id
_entity.type
_entity.pdbx_description
1 polymer ?
#
loop_
_entity_poly.entity_id
_entity_poly.type
_entity_poly.pdbx_seq_one_letter_code
_entity_poly.pdbx_strand_id
1 'polypeptide(L)'
;MKQDFDDPLLNHGNLHCKLSVDEKVVFIGTQTWLEKGHSTLALATIQPEMEPEMLDGGPDFQYSQKGAALRVYCPNPRKKESDLFALTRIPGPQEPDVSDVKAFTKNYSKGVAASRQCSR
;
A
#
# COMPACT_ATOMS: atom_id res chain seq x y z
N MET A 1 -16.91 26.94 9.25
CA MET A 1 -17.62 25.96 8.41
C MET A 1 -16.55 25.05 7.79
N LYS A 2 -16.33 23.84 8.34
CA LYS A 2 -15.41 22.89 7.71
C LYS A 2 -16.13 22.36 6.48
N GLN A 3 -15.65 22.70 5.29
CA GLN A 3 -16.05 21.98 4.08
C GLN A 3 -15.53 20.55 4.25
N ASP A 4 -16.42 19.65 4.63
CA ASP A 4 -16.25 18.24 4.34
C ASP A 4 -16.34 18.10 2.82
N PHE A 5 -15.18 18.23 2.18
CA PHE A 5 -15.00 17.64 0.87
C PHE A 5 -15.22 16.15 1.08
N ASP A 6 -16.39 15.66 0.67
CA ASP A 6 -16.61 14.24 0.41
C ASP A 6 -15.58 13.85 -0.64
N ASP A 7 -14.39 13.46 -0.18
CA ASP A 7 -13.31 13.02 -1.03
C ASP A 7 -13.75 11.67 -1.62
N PRO A 8 -14.08 11.60 -2.93
CA PRO A 8 -14.58 10.38 -3.53
C PRO A 8 -13.54 9.25 -3.44
N LEU A 9 -12.26 9.56 -3.22
CA LEU A 9 -11.20 8.59 -2.97
C LEU A 9 -11.35 7.86 -1.62
N LEU A 10 -12.23 8.34 -0.72
CA LEU A 10 -12.55 7.70 0.56
C LEU A 10 -13.63 6.61 0.45
N ASN A 11 -14.39 6.57 -0.66
CA ASN A 11 -15.47 5.60 -0.87
C ASN A 11 -15.06 4.43 -1.76
N HIS A 12 -14.11 4.66 -2.69
CA HIS A 12 -13.53 3.58 -3.47
C HIS A 12 -12.53 2.81 -2.60
N GLY A 13 -12.69 1.48 -2.53
CA GLY A 13 -11.86 0.63 -1.68
C GLY A 13 -10.37 0.65 -2.00
N ASN A 14 -9.93 1.38 -3.02
CA ASN A 14 -8.55 1.47 -3.47
C ASN A 14 -8.20 2.91 -3.89
N LEU A 15 -7.10 3.45 -3.38
CA LEU A 15 -6.52 4.72 -3.79
C LEU A 15 -5.07 4.50 -4.27
N HIS A 16 -4.77 5.05 -5.44
CA HIS A 16 -3.47 4.96 -6.09
C HIS A 16 -2.80 6.34 -6.21
N CYS A 17 -1.59 6.46 -5.68
CA CYS A 17 -0.70 7.60 -5.86
C CYS A 17 0.42 7.21 -6.83
N LYS A 18 0.67 8.04 -7.84
CA LYS A 18 1.77 7.86 -8.78
C LYS A 18 2.72 9.05 -8.67
N LEU A 19 4.02 8.77 -8.56
CA LEU A 19 5.07 9.76 -8.69
C LEU A 19 5.74 9.59 -10.05
N SER A 20 5.84 10.70 -10.78
CA SER A 20 6.50 10.73 -12.08
C SER A 20 7.68 11.71 -12.06
N VAL A 21 8.77 11.30 -12.72
CA VAL A 21 9.94 12.15 -13.01
C VAL A 21 10.18 12.06 -14.51
N ASP A 22 10.33 13.21 -15.17
CA ASP A 22 10.48 13.29 -16.64
C ASP A 22 9.40 12.48 -17.38
N GLU A 23 8.15 12.66 -16.98
CA GLU A 23 6.96 11.98 -17.52
C GLU A 23 6.92 10.46 -17.35
N LYS A 24 7.92 9.86 -16.67
CA LYS A 24 7.96 8.43 -16.37
C LYS A 24 7.53 8.17 -14.95
N VAL A 25 6.59 7.24 -14.75
CA VAL A 25 6.21 6.79 -13.42
C VAL A 25 7.40 6.05 -12.81
N VAL A 26 7.90 6.55 -11.68
CA VAL A 26 9.04 5.97 -10.95
C VAL A 26 8.62 5.29 -9.65
N PHE A 27 7.41 5.57 -9.19
CA PHE A 27 6.89 5.02 -7.96
C PHE A 27 5.36 5.02 -7.94
N ILE A 28 4.79 3.95 -7.39
CA ILE A 28 3.35 3.79 -7.19
C ILE A 28 3.11 3.42 -5.73
N GLY A 29 2.33 4.24 -5.03
CA GLY A 29 1.78 3.92 -3.71
C GLY A 29 0.31 3.54 -3.86
N THR A 30 -0.12 2.46 -3.22
CA THR A 30 -1.52 2.03 -3.22
C THR A 30 -1.98 1.85 -1.77
N GLN A 31 -3.21 2.25 -1.48
CA GLN A 31 -3.89 1.85 -0.24
C GLN A 31 -5.19 1.16 -0.62
N THR A 32 -5.50 0.03 0.01
CA THR A 32 -6.70 -0.74 -0.34
C THR A 32 -7.31 -1.42 0.87
N TRP A 33 -8.64 -1.41 0.94
CA TRP A 33 -9.43 -2.18 1.90
C TRP A 33 -9.80 -3.52 1.27
N LEU A 34 -9.54 -4.61 2.00
CA LEU A 34 -10.03 -5.94 1.65
C LEU A 34 -10.82 -6.50 2.83
N GLU A 35 -11.72 -7.45 2.58
CA GLU A 35 -12.36 -8.19 3.67
C GLU A 35 -11.31 -8.82 4.60
N LYS A 36 -11.65 -8.97 5.87
CA LYS A 36 -10.75 -9.63 6.83
C LYS A 36 -10.38 -11.03 6.36
N GLY A 37 -9.16 -11.45 6.69
CA GLY A 37 -8.66 -12.80 6.37
C GLY A 37 -7.85 -12.88 5.08
N HIS A 38 -7.82 -11.81 4.27
CA HIS A 38 -6.85 -11.70 3.18
C HIS A 38 -5.43 -11.53 3.72
N SER A 39 -4.48 -12.25 3.12
CA SER A 39 -3.05 -12.14 3.44
C SER A 39 -2.38 -11.09 2.57
N THR A 40 -1.27 -10.51 3.07
CA THR A 40 -0.43 -9.63 2.23
C THR A 40 0.16 -10.36 1.03
N LEU A 41 0.34 -11.68 1.10
CA LEU A 41 0.81 -12.51 -0.01
C LEU A 41 -0.17 -12.52 -1.16
N ALA A 42 -1.45 -12.81 -0.91
CA ALA A 42 -2.48 -12.83 -1.94
C ALA A 42 -2.63 -11.46 -2.64
N LEU A 43 -2.35 -10.37 -1.93
CA LEU A 43 -2.38 -9.03 -2.48
C LEU A 43 -1.10 -8.69 -3.27
N ALA A 44 0.06 -9.13 -2.80
CA ALA A 44 1.34 -8.88 -3.45
C ALA A 44 1.42 -9.60 -4.82
N THR A 45 1.01 -10.87 -4.88
CA THR A 45 1.18 -11.72 -6.07
C THR A 45 0.37 -11.29 -7.29
N ILE A 46 -0.66 -10.46 -7.12
CA ILE A 46 -1.45 -9.90 -8.22
C ILE A 46 -0.89 -8.58 -8.75
N GLN A 47 0.17 -8.05 -8.15
CA GLN A 47 0.78 -6.82 -8.59
C GLN A 47 1.98 -7.11 -9.51
N PRO A 48 2.21 -6.28 -10.53
CA PRO A 48 3.49 -6.24 -11.21
C PRO A 48 4.62 -5.97 -10.21
N GLU A 49 5.83 -6.43 -10.52
CA GLU A 49 7.03 -6.28 -9.68
C GLU A 49 7.02 -7.05 -8.34
N MET A 50 6.01 -7.88 -8.09
CA MET A 50 5.81 -8.66 -6.87
C MET A 50 5.35 -10.10 -7.18
N GLU A 51 5.97 -10.71 -8.19
CA GLU A 51 5.72 -12.08 -8.62
C GLU A 51 6.05 -13.09 -7.48
N PRO A 52 5.28 -14.19 -7.34
CA PRO A 52 5.36 -15.09 -6.19
C PRO A 52 6.78 -15.59 -5.85
N GLU A 53 7.58 -15.90 -6.87
CA GLU A 53 8.95 -16.40 -6.74
C GLU A 53 9.96 -15.37 -6.24
N MET A 54 9.61 -14.07 -6.31
CA MET A 54 10.45 -12.97 -5.85
C MET A 54 10.04 -12.42 -4.48
N LEU A 55 8.97 -12.97 -3.90
CA LEU A 55 8.43 -12.52 -2.62
C LEU A 55 9.09 -13.21 -1.43
N ASP A 56 9.38 -12.41 -0.42
CA ASP A 56 9.82 -12.83 0.90
C ASP A 56 8.99 -12.08 1.97
N GLY A 57 8.93 -12.64 3.18
CA GLY A 57 8.25 -12.05 4.32
C GLY A 57 7.27 -12.99 5.02
N GLY A 58 6.25 -12.40 5.66
CA GLY A 58 5.27 -13.06 6.52
C GLY A 58 3.83 -12.66 6.22
N PRO A 59 2.86 -13.07 7.05
CA PRO A 59 1.43 -12.89 6.77
C PRO A 59 0.99 -11.42 6.65
N ASP A 60 1.65 -10.52 7.39
CA ASP A 60 1.32 -9.08 7.46
C ASP A 60 2.27 -8.20 6.64
N PHE A 61 3.32 -8.77 6.05
CA PHE A 61 4.29 -8.03 5.28
C PHE A 61 4.99 -8.91 4.25
N GLN A 62 4.84 -8.57 2.99
CA GLN A 62 5.50 -9.23 1.85
C GLN A 62 6.29 -8.20 1.06
N TYR A 63 7.45 -8.58 0.54
CA TYR A 63 8.29 -7.69 -0.23
C TYR A 63 9.06 -8.44 -1.31
N SER A 64 9.38 -7.73 -2.38
CA SER A 64 10.36 -8.08 -3.40
C SER A 64 11.46 -7.01 -3.43
N GLN A 65 12.36 -7.09 -4.39
CA GLN A 65 13.30 -6.00 -4.65
C GLN A 65 12.61 -4.70 -5.05
N LYS A 66 11.45 -4.75 -5.72
CA LYS A 66 10.82 -3.57 -6.34
C LYS A 66 9.47 -3.18 -5.75
N GLY A 67 8.95 -3.95 -4.81
CA GLY A 67 7.70 -3.61 -4.16
C GLY A 67 7.54 -4.25 -2.80
N ALA A 68 6.56 -3.78 -2.05
CA ALA A 68 6.13 -4.45 -0.84
C ALA A 68 4.67 -4.13 -0.51
N ALA A 69 4.03 -5.04 0.22
CA ALA A 69 2.67 -4.94 0.72
C ALA A 69 2.67 -5.14 2.24
N LEU A 70 2.02 -4.24 2.98
CA LEU A 70 1.94 -4.26 4.44
C LEU A 70 0.49 -4.09 4.89
N ARG A 71 0.05 -4.92 5.85
CA ARG A 71 -1.23 -4.73 6.55
C ARG A 71 -1.10 -3.56 7.52
N VAL A 72 -1.88 -2.51 7.32
CA VAL A 72 -1.88 -1.31 8.14
C VAL A 72 -2.66 -1.56 9.42
N TYR A 73 -2.03 -1.30 10.56
CA TYR A 73 -2.73 -1.32 11.85
C TYR A 73 -3.57 -0.05 12.03
N CYS A 74 -4.90 -0.19 11.97
CA CYS A 74 -5.86 0.87 12.29
C CYS A 74 -6.53 0.58 13.64
N PRO A 75 -6.30 1.37 14.70
CA PRO A 75 -7.00 1.18 15.99
C PRO A 75 -8.52 1.38 15.90
N ASN A 76 -8.95 2.34 15.07
CA ASN A 76 -10.36 2.69 14.88
C ASN A 76 -10.72 2.67 13.38
N PRO A 77 -10.70 1.49 12.74
CA PRO A 77 -10.81 1.40 11.29
C PRO A 77 -12.15 1.95 10.79
N ARG A 78 -12.10 2.71 9.69
CA ARG A 78 -13.30 3.21 9.00
C ARG A 78 -14.21 2.06 8.53
N LYS A 79 -13.62 0.93 8.11
CA LYS A 79 -14.34 -0.29 7.70
C LYS A 79 -14.02 -1.44 8.67
N LYS A 80 -14.91 -1.69 9.65
CA LYS A 80 -14.67 -2.66 10.73
C LYS A 80 -14.54 -4.11 10.26
N GLU A 81 -15.14 -4.47 9.13
CA GLU A 81 -15.09 -5.83 8.56
C GLU A 81 -13.98 -6.01 7.52
N SER A 82 -13.08 -5.03 7.42
CA SER A 82 -12.02 -5.00 6.42
C SER A 82 -10.67 -4.71 7.05
N ASP A 83 -9.62 -5.25 6.44
CA ASP A 83 -8.23 -4.90 6.70
C ASP A 83 -7.78 -3.83 5.69
N LEU A 84 -7.04 -2.83 6.17
CA LEU A 84 -6.40 -1.83 5.30
C LEU A 84 -4.99 -2.31 4.96
N PHE A 85 -4.64 -2.22 3.68
CA PHE A 85 -3.33 -2.56 3.17
C PHE A 85 -2.70 -1.35 2.52
N ALA A 86 -1.38 -1.24 2.64
CA ALA A 86 -0.56 -0.27 1.94
C ALA A 86 0.46 -1.03 1.10
N LEU A 87 0.60 -0.61 -0.16
CA LEU A 87 1.54 -1.19 -1.10
C LEU A 87 2.39 -0.10 -1.72
N THR A 88 3.62 -0.46 -2.04
CA THR A 88 4.49 0.39 -2.83
C THR A 88 5.17 -0.42 -3.91
N ARG A 89 5.38 0.21 -5.07
CA ARG A 89 6.04 -0.40 -6.24
C ARG A 89 6.92 0.62 -6.94
N ILE A 90 8.04 0.14 -7.45
CA ILE A 90 9.03 0.91 -8.20
C ILE A 90 9.05 0.31 -9.62
N PRO A 91 8.18 0.79 -10.52
CA PRO A 91 8.14 0.32 -11.89
C PRO A 91 9.37 0.82 -12.66
N GLY A 92 9.81 0.02 -13.62
CA GLY A 92 10.91 0.37 -14.53
C GLY A 92 12.22 -0.34 -14.24
N PRO A 93 13.32 0.09 -14.88
CA PRO A 93 14.60 -0.63 -14.88
C PRO A 93 15.42 -0.44 -13.60
N GLN A 94 14.99 0.39 -12.66
CA GLN A 94 15.72 0.70 -11.44
C GLN A 94 15.86 -0.55 -10.56
N GLU A 95 16.99 -0.67 -9.86
CA GLU A 95 17.29 -1.76 -8.94
C GLU A 95 17.55 -1.18 -7.54
N PRO A 96 16.50 -0.84 -6.78
CA PRO A 96 16.65 -0.30 -5.44
C PRO A 96 17.15 -1.37 -4.46
N ASP A 97 17.67 -0.93 -3.32
CA ASP A 97 17.97 -1.82 -2.19
C ASP A 97 16.66 -2.32 -1.57
N VAL A 98 16.58 -3.62 -1.30
CA VAL A 98 15.44 -4.25 -0.62
C VAL A 98 15.15 -3.58 0.73
N SER A 99 16.19 -3.19 1.47
CA SER A 99 16.06 -2.50 2.74
C SER A 99 15.39 -1.14 2.61
N ASP A 100 15.65 -0.40 1.53
CA ASP A 100 15.00 0.88 1.23
C ASP A 100 13.53 0.69 0.88
N VAL A 101 13.18 -0.31 0.06
CA VAL A 101 11.78 -0.63 -0.26
C VAL A 101 10.99 -0.99 1.00
N LYS A 102 11.60 -1.79 1.89
CA LYS A 102 11.00 -2.16 3.18
C LYS A 102 10.81 -0.95 4.08
N ALA A 103 11.84 -0.10 4.20
CA ALA A 103 11.79 1.09 5.04
C ALA A 103 10.75 2.10 4.52
N PHE A 104 10.74 2.34 3.21
CA PHE A 104 9.78 3.22 2.57
C PHE A 104 8.36 2.73 2.78
N THR A 105 8.07 1.46 2.50
CA THR A 105 6.73 0.88 2.66
C THR A 105 6.23 1.02 4.09
N LYS A 106 7.07 0.72 5.08
CA LYS A 106 6.72 0.91 6.50
C LYS A 106 6.39 2.35 6.83
N ASN A 107 7.15 3.31 6.31
CA ASN A 107 6.88 4.74 6.53
C ASN A 107 5.60 5.20 5.82
N TYR A 108 5.38 4.75 4.58
CA TYR A 108 4.14 4.98 3.85
C TYR A 108 2.93 4.43 4.63
N SER A 109 3.01 3.20 5.13
CA SER A 109 1.97 2.59 5.97
C SER A 109 1.69 3.37 7.26
N LYS A 110 2.71 3.95 7.90
CA LYS A 110 2.50 4.86 9.05
C LYS A 110 1.72 6.11 8.65
N GLY A 111 2.03 6.69 7.48
CA GLY A 111 1.27 7.81 6.92
C GLY A 111 -0.19 7.43 6.65
N VAL A 112 -0.43 6.25 6.06
CA VAL A 112 -1.78 5.70 5.86
C VAL A 112 -2.49 5.50 7.22
N ALA A 113 -1.78 4.99 8.23
CA ALA A 113 -2.32 4.79 9.58
C ALA A 113 -2.75 6.08 10.27
N ALA A 114 -2.07 7.19 9.98
CA ALA A 114 -2.41 8.52 10.50
C ALA A 114 -3.48 9.25 9.67
N SER A 115 -3.91 8.68 8.54
CA SER A 115 -4.86 9.33 7.62
C SER A 115 -6.33 9.07 8.01
N ARG A 116 -7.24 9.77 7.32
CA ARG A 116 -8.70 9.54 7.38
C ARG A 116 -9.16 8.18 6.84
N GLN A 117 -8.22 7.35 6.37
CA GLN A 117 -8.52 5.94 6.08
C GLN A 117 -8.62 5.16 7.39
N CYS A 118 -7.64 5.28 8.29
CA CYS A 118 -7.66 4.59 9.59
C CYS A 118 -8.44 5.33 10.68
N SER A 119 -8.96 6.54 10.41
CA SER A 119 -9.74 7.33 11.37
C SER A 119 -10.97 7.94 10.69
N ARG A 120 -12.12 7.88 11.37
CA ARG A 120 -13.37 8.50 10.93
C ARG A 120 -13.36 10.00 11.17
#